data_AF-A0AAN7JI15-F1
#
_entry.id   AF-A0AAN7JI15-F1
#
_cell.length_a   1.000
_cell.length_b   1.000
_cell.length_c   1.000
_cell.angle_alpha   90.00
_cell.angle_beta   90.00
_cell.angle_gamma   90.00
#
_symmetry.space_group_name_H-M   'P 1'
#
loop_
_entity.id
_entity.type
_entity.pdbx_description
1 polymer ?
#
loop_
_entity_poly.entity_id
_entity_poly.type
_entity_poly.pdbx_seq_one_letter_code
_entity_poly.pdbx_strand_id
1 'polypeptide(L)'
;MHLHFSPSMRSITISSSCNGSNNNGNGFVDLMKIKVAARHMSYRTFFHTILILAFLLPFVFILTAVVTLEGVNKCSSFDCLGRRFGPRLLGRVDDSGRMVRDFYKILDEVNSMEVPDGLKLPDSFGQLISEMNNNQYDARTFAIMLRAMMDKFERDINESKFSELMNKHFAASSIPKGIHCLSLRLTDEYSSNANARKQLPSPECLPLLSDNSYYHFILSTDNILAASVVVTSTIQSSLKPEKIVFHIITDKKTYAGMHSWFALNPASPAIIEVKGIHQFDWLTRENVPVLEVVENHNGIRDYYHGNPVSGTNLSATTLRDFASKLQARSPKYISLLNHIRIYLPELFPNLDKVVFLDDDVVIQRDLSPLWEIDLEGHVNGAVETCKGEDAWVMSKRFRNYLNFSHPLIAKHLDPEECAWAYGMNIFDLHAWRKTDIRETYHFWLKENLKSNMTMWKLGTLPPALIAFKGHVHHIDPSWHLLGLGYQIKTSIDDVEKAAVIHYNGQSKPWLPIGFEHLRPYWAKYVNYSNDFVRNCHILEP
;
A
#
# COMPACT_ATOMS: atom_id res chain seq x y z
N MET A 1 -48.71 -26.59 10.50
CA MET A 1 -48.88 -27.06 11.89
C MET A 1 -48.84 -25.82 12.77
N HIS A 2 -49.98 -25.34 13.25
CA HIS A 2 -50.04 -24.14 14.09
C HIS A 2 -50.32 -24.57 15.53
N LEU A 3 -49.48 -24.10 16.45
CA LEU A 3 -49.56 -24.37 17.88
C LEU A 3 -50.18 -23.15 18.56
N HIS A 4 -51.33 -23.34 19.19
CA HIS A 4 -51.94 -22.34 20.06
C HIS A 4 -51.82 -22.76 21.51
N PHE A 5 -51.22 -21.88 22.33
CA PHE A 5 -51.12 -22.03 23.78
C PHE A 5 -52.26 -21.25 24.44
N SER A 6 -52.99 -21.89 25.36
CA SER A 6 -53.97 -21.15 26.17
C SER A 6 -53.25 -20.34 27.27
N PRO A 7 -53.79 -19.19 27.69
CA PRO A 7 -53.09 -18.27 28.61
C PRO A 7 -52.82 -18.81 30.02
N SER A 8 -53.31 -20.01 30.36
CA SER A 8 -53.06 -20.68 31.65
C SER A 8 -52.11 -21.88 31.57
N MET A 9 -51.51 -22.15 30.40
CA MET A 9 -50.50 -23.20 30.17
C MET A 9 -50.85 -24.61 30.69
N ARG A 10 -52.13 -25.00 30.75
CA ARG A 10 -52.55 -26.33 31.25
C ARG A 10 -52.97 -27.34 30.18
N SER A 11 -52.95 -26.99 28.90
CA SER A 11 -53.13 -27.96 27.80
C SER A 11 -52.57 -27.43 26.48
N ILE A 12 -51.94 -28.31 25.70
CA ILE A 12 -51.46 -28.03 24.33
C ILE A 12 -52.32 -28.86 23.37
N THR A 13 -52.97 -28.20 22.43
CA THR A 13 -53.72 -28.87 21.35
C THR A 13 -52.98 -28.67 20.03
N ILE A 14 -52.66 -29.79 19.37
CA ILE A 14 -51.97 -29.80 18.08
C ILE A 14 -53.00 -30.12 16.99
N SER A 15 -53.18 -29.21 16.03
CA SER A 15 -53.94 -29.49 14.80
C SER A 15 -53.03 -29.38 13.58
N SER A 16 -52.99 -30.45 12.78
CA SER A 16 -52.35 -30.47 11.46
C SER A 16 -53.40 -30.33 10.36
N SER A 17 -53.32 -29.24 9.59
CA SER A 17 -54.05 -29.09 8.33
C SER A 17 -53.39 -29.91 7.23
N CYS A 18 -54.04 -30.98 6.77
CA CYS A 18 -53.77 -31.62 5.49
C CYS A 18 -54.99 -31.40 4.59
N ASN A 19 -54.78 -30.72 3.46
CA ASN A 19 -55.74 -30.68 2.35
C ASN A 19 -55.75 -32.06 1.66
N GLY A 20 -56.93 -32.62 1.44
CA GLY A 20 -57.09 -33.82 0.59
C GLY A 20 -58.42 -34.56 0.77
N SER A 21 -59.44 -34.10 0.04
CA SER A 21 -60.58 -34.84 -0.55
C SER A 21 -61.28 -36.00 0.19
N ASN A 22 -62.59 -35.83 0.36
CA ASN A 22 -63.69 -36.79 0.16
C ASN A 22 -63.49 -38.27 0.54
N ASN A 23 -64.15 -38.74 1.60
CA ASN A 23 -65.40 -39.52 1.47
C ASN A 23 -65.93 -40.05 2.83
N ASN A 24 -67.22 -39.83 3.04
CA ASN A 24 -68.23 -40.61 3.77
C ASN A 24 -67.82 -41.71 4.77
N GLY A 25 -68.41 -41.67 5.97
CA GLY A 25 -68.88 -42.88 6.65
C GLY A 25 -68.80 -42.87 8.17
N ASN A 26 -69.96 -42.75 8.82
CA ASN A 26 -70.23 -43.01 10.24
C ASN A 26 -69.57 -44.27 10.81
N GLY A 27 -69.22 -44.28 12.10
CA GLY A 27 -69.27 -45.52 12.88
C GLY A 27 -68.37 -45.62 14.11
N PHE A 28 -68.96 -45.28 15.27
CA PHE A 28 -68.90 -46.01 16.54
C PHE A 28 -67.57 -46.33 17.27
N VAL A 29 -67.62 -45.99 18.56
CA VAL A 29 -66.74 -46.33 19.68
C VAL A 29 -66.77 -47.84 19.96
N ASP A 30 -65.62 -48.47 20.25
CA ASP A 30 -65.58 -49.50 21.28
C ASP A 30 -64.22 -49.60 22.00
N LEU A 31 -64.28 -49.60 23.33
CA LEU A 31 -63.16 -49.61 24.28
C LEU A 31 -63.07 -51.01 24.88
N MET A 32 -62.13 -51.84 24.42
CA MET A 32 -61.88 -53.14 25.04
C MET A 32 -61.14 -52.96 26.38
N LYS A 33 -61.90 -53.14 27.46
CA LYS A 33 -61.41 -53.36 28.83
C LYS A 33 -60.64 -54.68 28.91
N ILE A 34 -59.33 -54.62 29.18
CA ILE A 34 -58.54 -55.79 29.59
C ILE A 34 -58.56 -55.88 31.11
N LYS A 35 -59.26 -56.89 31.65
CA LYS A 35 -59.15 -57.33 33.05
C LYS A 35 -57.82 -58.07 33.22
N VAL A 36 -56.90 -57.52 33.99
CA VAL A 36 -55.70 -58.24 34.46
C VAL A 36 -56.02 -58.89 35.80
N ALA A 37 -55.98 -60.22 35.83
CA ALA A 37 -56.03 -61.00 37.07
C ALA A 37 -54.71 -60.83 37.82
N ALA A 38 -54.78 -60.36 39.07
CA ALA A 38 -53.63 -60.27 39.96
C ALA A 38 -53.19 -61.69 40.37
N ARG A 39 -52.02 -62.13 39.91
CA ARG A 39 -51.31 -63.27 40.51
C ARG A 39 -50.24 -62.73 41.45
N HIS A 40 -50.35 -63.10 42.71
CA HIS A 40 -49.35 -62.88 43.77
C HIS A 40 -47.97 -63.36 43.30
N MET A 41 -47.08 -62.42 43.01
CA MET A 41 -45.65 -62.69 42.89
C MET A 41 -45.00 -62.47 44.26
N SER A 42 -44.17 -63.43 44.66
CA SER A 42 -43.44 -63.39 45.93
C SER A 42 -42.57 -62.13 46.03
N TYR A 43 -42.68 -61.42 47.15
CA TYR A 43 -41.94 -60.18 47.47
C TYR A 43 -40.42 -60.32 47.28
N ARG A 44 -39.89 -61.54 47.43
CA ARG A 44 -38.47 -61.86 47.26
C ARG A 44 -38.01 -61.76 45.79
N THR A 45 -38.87 -62.08 44.83
CA THR A 45 -38.57 -61.96 43.39
C THR A 45 -38.69 -60.50 42.92
N PHE A 46 -39.62 -59.74 43.51
CA PHE A 46 -39.80 -58.31 43.25
C PHE A 46 -38.62 -57.48 43.76
N PHE A 47 -38.09 -57.82 44.94
CA PHE A 47 -36.89 -57.17 45.49
C PHE A 47 -35.67 -57.36 44.59
N HIS A 48 -35.40 -58.59 44.13
CA HIS A 48 -34.26 -58.84 43.24
C HIS A 48 -34.44 -58.24 41.85
N THR A 49 -35.66 -58.19 41.30
CA THR A 49 -35.91 -57.51 40.02
C THR A 49 -35.76 -56.00 40.15
N ILE A 50 -36.24 -55.38 41.24
CA ILE A 50 -36.01 -53.95 41.52
C ILE A 50 -34.52 -53.67 41.71
N LEU A 51 -33.79 -54.52 42.45
CA LEU A 51 -32.35 -54.34 42.65
C LEU A 51 -31.59 -54.42 41.31
N ILE A 52 -31.92 -55.39 40.46
CA ILE A 52 -31.33 -55.54 39.12
C ILE A 52 -31.67 -54.33 38.23
N LEU A 53 -32.91 -53.87 38.24
CA LEU A 53 -33.34 -52.66 37.52
C LEU A 53 -32.63 -51.40 38.06
N ALA A 54 -32.44 -51.27 39.37
CA ALA A 54 -31.76 -50.14 39.99
C ALA A 54 -30.27 -50.03 39.62
N PHE A 55 -29.61 -51.16 39.32
CA PHE A 55 -28.23 -51.17 38.84
C PHE A 55 -28.12 -51.11 37.31
N LEU A 56 -29.06 -51.70 36.56
CA LEU A 56 -29.02 -51.70 35.09
C LEU A 56 -29.52 -50.38 34.48
N LEU A 57 -30.56 -49.75 35.04
CA LEU A 57 -31.13 -48.53 34.46
C LEU A 57 -30.16 -47.35 34.43
N PRO A 58 -29.34 -47.06 35.47
CA PRO A 58 -28.33 -46.02 35.39
C PRO A 58 -27.26 -46.33 34.35
N PHE A 59 -26.88 -47.60 34.19
CA PHE A 59 -25.87 -48.01 33.22
C PHE A 59 -26.38 -47.89 31.78
N VAL A 60 -27.63 -48.29 31.53
CA VAL A 60 -28.31 -48.10 30.24
C VAL A 60 -28.51 -46.61 29.96
N PHE A 61 -28.88 -45.81 30.97
CA PHE A 61 -29.05 -44.36 30.83
C PHE A 61 -27.73 -43.65 30.53
N ILE A 62 -26.63 -44.02 31.19
CA ILE A 62 -25.30 -43.48 30.90
C ILE A 62 -24.85 -43.90 29.50
N LEU A 63 -25.07 -45.16 29.12
CA LEU A 63 -24.72 -45.64 27.78
C LEU A 63 -25.51 -44.93 26.67
N THR A 64 -26.81 -44.72 26.86
CA THR A 64 -27.63 -43.98 25.90
C THR A 64 -27.32 -42.49 25.92
N ALA A 65 -27.04 -41.89 27.08
CA ALA A 65 -26.65 -40.48 27.20
C ALA A 65 -25.28 -40.20 26.56
N VAL A 66 -24.30 -41.12 26.68
CA VAL A 66 -23.00 -41.01 26.00
C VAL A 66 -23.18 -41.14 24.49
N VAL A 67 -24.03 -42.05 24.02
CA VAL A 67 -24.35 -42.20 22.59
C VAL A 67 -25.10 -40.99 22.02
N THR A 68 -25.94 -40.31 22.82
CA THR A 68 -26.63 -39.09 22.37
C THR A 68 -25.78 -37.82 22.50
N LEU A 69 -24.82 -37.77 23.43
CA LEU A 69 -23.89 -36.65 23.60
C LEU A 69 -22.71 -36.68 22.60
N GLU A 70 -22.31 -37.86 22.09
CA GLU A 70 -21.21 -38.00 21.13
C GLU A 70 -21.59 -37.91 19.64
N GLY A 71 -22.82 -37.50 19.26
CA GLY A 71 -23.10 -37.39 17.83
C GLY A 71 -24.43 -36.78 17.40
N VAL A 72 -24.50 -35.45 17.39
CA VAL A 72 -25.24 -34.76 16.32
C VAL A 72 -24.29 -34.63 15.13
N ASN A 73 -24.11 -35.73 14.39
CA ASN A 73 -23.68 -35.66 13.00
C ASN A 73 -24.47 -36.71 12.22
N LYS A 74 -25.23 -36.20 11.24
CA LYS A 74 -26.18 -36.90 10.38
C LYS A 74 -25.68 -38.29 9.94
N CYS A 75 -26.24 -39.35 10.50
CA CYS A 75 -26.17 -40.68 9.91
C CYS A 75 -27.58 -41.28 9.91
N SER A 76 -28.26 -41.13 8.78
CA SER A 76 -29.59 -41.68 8.53
C SER A 76 -29.47 -42.94 7.67
N SER A 77 -29.12 -44.07 8.27
CA SER A 77 -29.46 -45.40 7.77
C SER A 77 -29.26 -46.45 8.87
N PHE A 78 -30.08 -47.48 8.84
CA PHE A 78 -30.17 -48.59 9.81
C PHE A 78 -28.92 -49.50 9.89
N ASP A 79 -27.76 -49.04 9.39
CA ASP A 79 -26.55 -49.84 9.21
C ASP A 79 -25.46 -49.57 10.27
N CYS A 80 -25.66 -48.59 11.15
CA CYS A 80 -24.70 -48.22 12.20
C CYS A 80 -24.78 -49.08 13.48
N LEU A 81 -25.83 -49.90 13.64
CA LEU A 81 -26.01 -50.77 14.83
C LEU A 81 -25.25 -52.10 14.73
N GLY A 82 -24.73 -52.47 13.55
CA GLY A 82 -24.02 -53.74 13.34
C GLY A 82 -22.53 -53.74 13.70
N ARG A 83 -21.92 -52.60 14.06
CA ARG A 83 -20.45 -52.48 14.17
C ARG A 83 -19.85 -52.47 15.59
N ARG A 84 -20.62 -52.58 16.68
CA ARG A 84 -20.06 -52.48 18.04
C ARG A 84 -20.24 -53.68 18.97
N PHE A 85 -20.91 -54.75 18.56
CA PHE A 85 -20.95 -56.01 19.31
C PHE A 85 -20.77 -57.22 18.38
N GLY A 86 -19.50 -57.50 18.05
CA GLY A 86 -19.05 -58.75 17.44
C GLY A 86 -17.72 -59.18 18.07
N PRO A 87 -17.42 -60.49 18.20
CA PRO A 87 -16.24 -60.94 18.92
C PRO A 87 -14.96 -60.46 18.24
N ARG A 88 -14.09 -59.82 19.02
CA ARG A 88 -12.70 -59.44 18.66
C ARG A 88 -11.83 -60.70 18.41
N LEU A 89 -12.09 -61.44 17.35
CA LEU A 89 -11.29 -62.61 16.98
C LEU A 89 -10.92 -62.70 15.49
N LEU A 90 -11.34 -61.75 14.66
CA LEU A 90 -10.83 -61.56 13.30
C LEU A 90 -10.46 -60.08 13.13
N GLY A 91 -9.16 -59.82 13.04
CA GLY A 91 -8.59 -58.48 12.96
C GLY A 91 -9.14 -57.69 11.78
N ARG A 92 -10.10 -56.81 12.04
CA ARG A 92 -10.44 -55.71 11.15
C ARG A 92 -9.62 -54.51 11.61
N VAL A 93 -8.44 -54.37 11.01
CA VAL A 93 -7.61 -53.17 11.13
C VAL A 93 -8.49 -51.97 10.74
N ASP A 94 -8.34 -50.88 11.48
CA ASP A 94 -9.06 -49.62 11.24
C ASP A 94 -8.69 -49.08 9.84
N ASP A 95 -9.48 -49.49 8.84
CA ASP A 95 -9.18 -49.34 7.41
C ASP A 95 -9.16 -47.86 6.98
N SER A 96 -9.91 -47.00 7.67
CA SER A 96 -9.96 -45.56 7.44
C SER A 96 -8.62 -44.88 7.75
N GLY A 97 -8.03 -45.19 8.91
CA GLY A 97 -6.72 -44.68 9.30
C GLY A 97 -5.59 -45.22 8.41
N ARG A 98 -5.76 -46.43 7.85
CA ARG A 98 -4.84 -47.00 6.85
C ARG A 98 -4.93 -46.24 5.52
N MET A 99 -6.13 -46.03 5.00
CA MET A 99 -6.36 -45.31 3.74
C MET A 99 -5.83 -43.87 3.76
N VAL A 100 -6.03 -43.15 4.87
CA VAL A 100 -5.49 -41.79 5.03
C VAL A 100 -3.96 -41.79 5.05
N ARG A 101 -3.32 -42.73 5.77
CA ARG A 101 -1.86 -42.86 5.77
C ARG A 101 -1.30 -43.21 4.40
N ASP A 102 -1.98 -44.08 3.66
CA ASP A 102 -1.57 -44.45 2.31
C ASP A 102 -1.72 -43.25 1.34
N PHE A 103 -2.76 -42.43 1.50
CA PHE A 103 -2.92 -41.19 0.74
C PHE A 103 -1.83 -40.15 1.04
N TYR A 104 -1.44 -39.99 2.31
CA TYR A 104 -0.32 -39.11 2.68
C TYR A 104 1.01 -39.57 2.05
N LYS A 105 1.28 -40.88 2.05
CA LYS A 105 2.48 -41.42 1.36
C LYS A 105 2.47 -41.09 -0.12
N ILE A 106 1.32 -41.24 -0.78
CA ILE A 106 1.16 -40.89 -2.19
C ILE A 106 1.42 -39.41 -2.42
N LEU A 107 0.89 -38.51 -1.58
CA LEU A 107 1.16 -37.08 -1.70
C LEU A 107 2.64 -36.73 -1.50
N ASP A 108 3.31 -37.36 -0.54
CA ASP A 108 4.74 -37.16 -0.27
C ASP A 108 5.63 -37.68 -1.42
N GLU A 109 5.30 -38.86 -1.96
CA GLU A 109 5.94 -39.41 -3.15
C GLU A 109 5.76 -38.48 -4.36
N VAL A 110 4.54 -38.00 -4.58
CA VAL A 110 4.21 -37.10 -5.68
C VAL A 110 4.87 -35.74 -5.51
N ASN A 111 5.03 -35.23 -4.29
CA ASN A 111 5.74 -33.98 -4.01
C ASN A 111 7.20 -34.02 -4.48
N SER A 112 7.82 -35.20 -4.48
CA SER A 112 9.22 -35.40 -4.86
C SER A 112 9.44 -35.74 -6.34
N MET A 113 8.38 -36.03 -7.10
CA MET A 113 8.47 -36.38 -8.52
C MET A 113 8.57 -35.12 -9.40
N GLU A 114 8.92 -35.24 -10.67
CA GLU A 114 8.69 -34.17 -11.65
C GLU A 114 7.29 -34.35 -12.26
N VAL A 115 6.53 -33.26 -12.38
CA VAL A 115 5.22 -33.29 -13.03
C VAL A 115 5.44 -33.49 -14.54
N PRO A 116 4.79 -34.47 -15.18
CA PRO A 116 4.96 -34.70 -16.62
C PRO A 116 4.54 -33.49 -17.47
N ASP A 117 5.39 -33.11 -18.42
CA ASP A 117 5.07 -32.06 -19.39
C ASP A 117 3.92 -32.46 -20.33
N GLY A 118 3.00 -31.53 -20.60
CA GLY A 118 1.89 -31.74 -21.55
C GLY A 118 0.61 -32.36 -20.98
N LEU A 119 0.52 -32.54 -19.65
CA LEU A 119 -0.72 -32.91 -18.97
C LEU A 119 -1.82 -31.86 -19.22
N LYS A 120 -3.00 -32.31 -19.66
CA LYS A 120 -4.21 -31.44 -19.68
C LYS A 120 -4.71 -31.28 -18.25
N LEU A 121 -4.50 -30.10 -17.68
CA LEU A 121 -4.90 -29.78 -16.32
C LEU A 121 -6.30 -29.17 -16.29
N PRO A 122 -7.17 -29.57 -15.34
CA PRO A 122 -8.43 -28.89 -15.07
C PRO A 122 -8.22 -27.42 -14.73
N ASP A 123 -9.18 -26.56 -15.07
CA ASP A 123 -9.10 -25.12 -14.77
C ASP A 123 -9.59 -24.78 -13.35
N SER A 124 -10.29 -25.71 -12.69
CA SER A 124 -10.77 -25.53 -11.33
C SER A 124 -10.77 -26.83 -10.53
N PHE A 125 -10.75 -26.71 -9.21
CA PHE A 125 -10.89 -27.86 -8.33
C PHE A 125 -12.22 -28.61 -8.55
N GLY A 126 -13.30 -27.90 -8.84
CA GLY A 126 -14.60 -28.52 -9.16
C GLY A 126 -14.55 -29.38 -10.43
N GLN A 127 -13.82 -28.92 -11.45
CA GLN A 127 -13.61 -29.70 -12.67
C GLN A 127 -12.74 -30.94 -12.41
N LEU A 128 -11.68 -30.81 -11.58
CA LEU A 128 -10.87 -31.97 -11.17
C LEU A 128 -11.73 -33.05 -10.52
N ILE A 129 -12.63 -32.68 -9.60
CA ILE A 129 -13.54 -33.63 -8.94
C ILE A 129 -14.53 -34.27 -9.95
N SER A 130 -15.05 -33.49 -10.90
CA SER A 130 -15.93 -34.01 -11.96
C SER A 130 -15.21 -35.03 -12.84
N GLU A 131 -13.99 -34.72 -13.26
CA GLU A 131 -13.17 -35.61 -14.08
C GLU A 131 -12.76 -36.88 -13.32
N MET A 132 -12.45 -36.78 -12.03
CA MET A 132 -12.21 -37.96 -11.18
C MET A 132 -13.41 -38.91 -11.17
N ASN A 133 -14.61 -38.37 -11.00
CA ASN A 133 -15.83 -39.17 -10.95
C ASN A 133 -16.14 -39.83 -12.30
N ASN A 134 -15.89 -39.13 -13.40
CA ASN A 134 -16.18 -39.62 -14.75
C ASN A 134 -15.11 -40.60 -15.27
N ASN A 135 -13.83 -40.38 -14.94
CA ASN A 135 -12.69 -41.13 -15.48
C ASN A 135 -12.10 -42.15 -14.48
N GLN A 136 -12.65 -42.26 -13.27
CA GLN A 136 -12.19 -43.16 -12.20
C GLN A 136 -10.69 -43.05 -11.91
N TYR A 137 -10.19 -41.84 -11.68
CA TYR A 137 -8.78 -41.63 -11.32
C TYR A 137 -8.42 -42.35 -10.01
N ASP A 138 -7.27 -43.03 -10.00
CA ASP A 138 -6.71 -43.56 -8.77
C ASP A 138 -6.12 -42.43 -7.89
N ALA A 139 -5.89 -42.74 -6.61
CA ALA A 139 -5.38 -41.77 -5.65
C ALA A 139 -4.05 -41.12 -6.09
N ARG A 140 -3.22 -41.86 -6.83
CA ARG A 140 -1.95 -41.39 -7.37
C ARG A 140 -2.15 -40.39 -8.52
N THR A 141 -3.01 -40.70 -9.48
CA THR A 141 -3.36 -39.79 -10.58
C THR A 141 -3.98 -38.51 -10.05
N PHE A 142 -4.87 -38.61 -9.05
CA PHE A 142 -5.42 -37.43 -8.38
C PHE A 142 -4.34 -36.57 -7.73
N ALA A 143 -3.42 -37.17 -6.97
CA ALA A 143 -2.33 -36.45 -6.32
C ALA A 143 -1.43 -35.75 -7.36
N ILE A 144 -1.10 -36.42 -8.47
CA ILE A 144 -0.29 -35.85 -9.57
C ILE A 144 -1.02 -34.66 -10.20
N MET A 145 -2.32 -34.81 -10.53
CA MET A 145 -3.10 -33.73 -11.13
C MET A 145 -3.28 -32.54 -10.18
N LEU A 146 -3.53 -32.80 -8.89
CA LEU A 146 -3.65 -31.77 -7.88
C LEU A 146 -2.35 -30.99 -7.72
N ARG A 147 -1.21 -31.68 -7.62
CA ARG A 147 0.11 -31.02 -7.54
C ARG A 147 0.38 -30.21 -8.81
N ALA A 148 0.14 -30.78 -9.98
CA ALA A 148 0.32 -30.07 -11.25
C ALA A 148 -0.57 -28.82 -11.36
N MET A 149 -1.81 -28.90 -10.88
CA MET A 149 -2.71 -27.74 -10.78
C MET A 149 -2.20 -26.70 -9.77
N MET A 150 -1.69 -27.13 -8.62
CA MET A 150 -1.08 -26.23 -7.63
C MET A 150 0.15 -25.51 -8.20
N ASP A 151 1.05 -26.24 -8.87
CA ASP A 151 2.24 -25.68 -9.52
C ASP A 151 1.86 -24.72 -10.67
N LYS A 152 0.80 -25.04 -11.43
CA LYS A 152 0.22 -24.12 -12.43
C LYS A 152 -0.31 -22.85 -11.76
N PHE A 153 -1.16 -22.98 -10.74
CA PHE A 153 -1.74 -21.82 -10.05
C PHE A 153 -0.68 -20.96 -9.34
N GLU A 154 0.35 -21.57 -8.77
CA GLU A 154 1.46 -20.83 -8.17
C GLU A 154 2.24 -20.03 -9.23
N ARG A 155 2.50 -20.62 -10.40
CA ARG A 155 3.09 -19.90 -11.54
C ARG A 155 2.20 -18.76 -12.02
N ASP A 156 0.91 -19.01 -12.25
CA ASP A 156 -0.06 -18.01 -12.71
C ASP A 156 -0.17 -16.83 -11.71
N ILE A 157 -0.19 -17.13 -10.41
CA ILE A 157 -0.18 -16.12 -9.34
C ILE A 157 1.11 -15.30 -9.37
N ASN A 158 2.26 -15.94 -9.51
CA ASN A 158 3.55 -15.25 -9.55
C ASN A 158 3.65 -14.34 -10.79
N GLU A 159 3.28 -14.83 -11.98
CA GLU A 159 3.23 -14.03 -13.21
C GLU A 159 2.30 -12.83 -13.07
N SER A 160 1.13 -13.03 -12.46
CA SER A 160 0.17 -11.96 -12.17
C SER A 160 0.77 -10.89 -11.24
N LYS A 161 1.50 -11.30 -10.19
CA LYS A 161 2.19 -10.36 -9.28
C LYS A 161 3.30 -9.58 -9.98
N PHE A 162 4.09 -10.20 -10.86
CA PHE A 162 5.09 -9.47 -11.66
C PHE A 162 4.44 -8.44 -12.59
N SER A 163 3.34 -8.83 -13.25
CA SER A 163 2.54 -7.94 -14.09
C SER A 163 1.95 -6.77 -13.29
N GLU A 164 1.41 -7.03 -12.10
CA GLU A 164 0.90 -6.01 -11.17
C GLU A 164 1.98 -4.97 -10.83
N LEU A 165 3.17 -5.42 -10.41
CA LEU A 165 4.28 -4.53 -10.07
C LEU A 165 4.71 -3.67 -11.26
N MET A 166 4.75 -4.24 -12.46
CA MET A 166 5.06 -3.53 -13.69
C MET A 166 4.00 -2.46 -14.01
N ASN A 167 2.72 -2.84 -13.99
CA ASN A 167 1.61 -1.94 -14.26
C ASN A 167 1.56 -0.80 -13.23
N LYS A 168 1.83 -1.09 -11.96
CA LYS A 168 1.97 -0.09 -10.91
C LYS A 168 3.11 0.89 -11.21
N HIS A 169 4.28 0.40 -11.63
CA HIS A 169 5.40 1.25 -12.02
C HIS A 169 5.07 2.18 -13.19
N PHE A 170 4.41 1.66 -14.23
CA PHE A 170 3.97 2.47 -15.37
C PHE A 170 2.91 3.49 -14.97
N ALA A 171 1.89 3.08 -14.20
CA ALA A 171 0.86 3.99 -13.71
C ALA A 171 1.45 5.13 -12.87
N ALA A 172 2.43 4.83 -11.99
CA ALA A 172 3.11 5.81 -11.15
C ALA A 172 4.02 6.78 -11.93
N SER A 173 4.58 6.34 -13.06
CA SER A 173 5.52 7.14 -13.88
C SER A 173 4.83 7.87 -15.04
N SER A 174 3.60 7.46 -15.39
CA SER A 174 2.82 8.06 -16.46
C SER A 174 2.18 9.39 -16.05
N ILE A 175 1.97 10.27 -17.02
CA ILE A 175 1.21 11.51 -16.81
C ILE A 175 -0.27 11.22 -17.08
N PRO A 176 -1.18 11.37 -16.09
CA PRO A 176 -2.61 11.17 -16.29
C PRO A 176 -3.17 12.09 -17.36
N LYS A 177 -4.14 11.59 -18.15
CA LYS A 177 -4.79 12.35 -19.23
C LYS A 177 -5.32 13.71 -18.76
N GLY A 178 -5.93 13.76 -17.57
CA GLY A 178 -6.47 15.01 -17.02
C GLY A 178 -5.38 16.04 -16.68
N ILE A 179 -4.27 15.61 -16.05
CA ILE A 179 -3.14 16.49 -15.75
C ILE A 179 -2.46 16.97 -17.04
N HIS A 180 -2.34 16.10 -18.05
CA HIS A 180 -1.83 16.48 -19.35
C HIS A 180 -2.72 17.50 -20.07
N CYS A 181 -4.04 17.28 -20.06
CA CYS A 181 -5.03 18.24 -20.55
C CYS A 181 -4.88 19.60 -19.86
N LEU A 182 -4.77 19.61 -18.53
CA LEU A 182 -4.64 20.83 -17.73
C LEU A 182 -3.41 21.63 -18.16
N SER A 183 -2.26 20.97 -18.27
CA SER A 183 -1.00 21.58 -18.72
C SER A 183 -1.11 22.18 -20.13
N LEU A 184 -1.67 21.43 -21.09
CA LEU A 184 -1.84 21.91 -22.47
C LEU A 184 -2.79 23.12 -22.55
N ARG A 185 -3.94 23.06 -21.87
CA ARG A 185 -4.92 24.17 -21.89
C ARG A 185 -4.35 25.44 -21.26
N LEU A 186 -3.65 25.34 -20.13
CA LEU A 186 -3.02 26.49 -19.50
C LEU A 186 -1.88 27.07 -20.34
N THR A 187 -1.19 26.24 -21.12
CA THR A 187 -0.16 26.69 -22.06
C THR A 187 -0.77 27.44 -23.24
N ASP A 188 -1.94 27.00 -23.71
CA ASP A 188 -2.73 27.70 -24.72
C ASP A 188 -3.22 29.07 -24.21
N GLU A 189 -3.72 29.13 -22.97
CA GLU A 189 -4.05 30.39 -22.29
C GLU A 189 -2.84 31.32 -22.19
N TYR A 190 -1.66 30.80 -21.87
CA TYR A 190 -0.44 31.62 -21.82
C TYR A 190 -0.18 32.32 -23.16
N SER A 191 -0.56 31.69 -24.27
CA SER A 191 -0.32 32.20 -25.63
C SER A 191 -1.38 33.22 -26.06
N SER A 192 -2.64 33.02 -25.68
CA SER A 192 -3.77 33.82 -26.17
C SER A 192 -4.35 34.83 -25.16
N ASN A 193 -4.18 34.62 -23.87
CA ASN A 193 -4.82 35.39 -22.80
C ASN A 193 -3.81 36.32 -22.09
N ALA A 194 -4.05 37.63 -22.13
CA ALA A 194 -3.18 38.61 -21.48
C ALA A 194 -3.15 38.47 -19.95
N ASN A 195 -4.27 38.05 -19.33
CA ASN A 195 -4.34 37.83 -17.89
C ASN A 195 -3.48 36.64 -17.46
N ALA A 196 -3.33 35.62 -18.31
CA ALA A 196 -2.47 34.46 -18.04
C ALA A 196 -0.97 34.79 -18.06
N ARG A 197 -0.60 35.91 -18.70
CA ARG A 197 0.77 36.47 -18.74
C ARG A 197 1.00 37.61 -17.75
N LYS A 198 0.04 37.88 -16.86
CA LYS A 198 0.20 38.91 -15.83
C LYS A 198 1.43 38.59 -14.97
N GLN A 199 2.30 39.57 -14.76
CA GLN A 199 3.53 39.39 -13.98
C GLN A 199 3.24 38.83 -12.58
N LEU A 200 4.02 37.82 -12.19
CA LEU A 200 3.96 37.15 -10.89
C LEU A 200 5.30 37.33 -10.16
N PRO A 201 5.34 38.04 -9.02
CA PRO A 201 4.25 38.79 -8.39
C PRO A 201 4.02 40.16 -9.07
N SER A 202 3.07 40.95 -8.56
CA SER A 202 2.90 42.34 -9.00
C SER A 202 4.18 43.16 -8.75
N PRO A 203 4.44 44.23 -9.54
CA PRO A 203 5.65 45.05 -9.39
C PRO A 203 5.91 45.56 -7.96
N GLU A 204 4.85 45.89 -7.23
CA GLU A 204 4.91 46.37 -5.83
C GLU A 204 5.46 45.33 -4.85
N CYS A 205 5.28 44.04 -5.16
CA CYS A 205 5.72 42.93 -4.32
C CYS A 205 7.12 42.41 -4.69
N LEU A 206 7.74 42.91 -5.77
CA LEU A 206 9.08 42.45 -6.19
C LEU A 206 10.16 42.60 -5.11
N PRO A 207 10.22 43.69 -4.32
CA PRO A 207 11.22 43.81 -3.25
C PRO A 207 11.06 42.75 -2.15
N LEU A 208 9.84 42.23 -1.96
CA LEU A 208 9.52 41.26 -0.92
C LEU A 208 10.03 39.85 -1.25
N LEU A 209 10.41 39.58 -2.51
CA LEU A 209 10.98 38.30 -2.93
C LEU A 209 12.36 38.00 -2.29
N SER A 210 13.00 39.01 -1.70
CA SER A 210 14.28 38.89 -0.99
C SER A 210 14.23 39.43 0.44
N ASP A 211 13.03 39.66 0.99
CA ASP A 211 12.86 40.21 2.34
C ASP A 211 12.78 39.07 3.38
N ASN A 212 13.88 38.87 4.12
CA ASN A 212 13.98 37.84 5.16
C ASN A 212 12.97 37.99 6.34
N SER A 213 12.15 39.05 6.38
CA SER A 213 11.02 39.17 7.31
C SER A 213 9.75 38.42 6.87
N TYR A 214 9.80 37.74 5.72
CA TYR A 214 8.75 36.88 5.15
C TYR A 214 9.12 35.40 5.24
N TYR A 215 8.11 34.54 5.15
CA TYR A 215 8.28 33.09 5.14
C TYR A 215 8.41 32.62 3.69
N HIS A 216 9.66 32.38 3.28
CA HIS A 216 10.02 31.94 1.94
C HIS A 216 9.93 30.42 1.79
N PHE A 217 8.94 29.96 1.03
CA PHE A 217 8.77 28.58 0.63
C PHE A 217 9.28 28.36 -0.78
N ILE A 218 9.98 27.25 -1.00
CA ILE A 218 10.50 26.87 -2.31
C ILE A 218 9.85 25.57 -2.71
N LEU A 219 9.31 25.54 -3.93
CA LEU A 219 8.68 24.37 -4.52
C LEU A 219 9.23 24.18 -5.92
N SER A 220 9.78 23.00 -6.22
CA SER A 220 10.24 22.68 -7.57
C SER A 220 9.48 21.51 -8.18
N THR A 221 8.76 21.76 -9.28
CA THR A 221 7.90 20.74 -9.90
C THR A 221 7.47 21.08 -11.33
N ASP A 222 7.19 20.05 -12.11
CA ASP A 222 6.54 20.10 -13.43
C ASP A 222 5.04 19.74 -13.36
N ASN A 223 4.49 19.53 -12.16
CA ASN A 223 3.09 19.18 -11.94
C ASN A 223 2.31 20.39 -11.39
N ILE A 224 1.58 21.05 -12.28
CA ILE A 224 0.78 22.26 -11.98
C ILE A 224 -0.29 21.99 -10.90
N LEU A 225 -0.95 20.84 -10.97
CA LEU A 225 -2.01 20.48 -10.02
C LEU A 225 -1.46 20.18 -8.63
N ALA A 226 -0.33 19.47 -8.56
CA ALA A 226 0.34 19.23 -7.31
C ALA A 226 0.86 20.54 -6.69
N ALA A 227 1.43 21.43 -7.52
CA ALA A 227 1.87 22.74 -7.06
C ALA A 227 0.74 23.58 -6.48
N SER A 228 -0.43 23.56 -7.11
CA SER A 228 -1.60 24.30 -6.61
C SER A 228 -2.06 23.77 -5.25
N VAL A 229 -2.01 22.46 -5.02
CA VAL A 229 -2.36 21.86 -3.72
C VAL A 229 -1.35 22.22 -2.63
N VAL A 230 -0.04 22.18 -2.90
CA VAL A 230 0.98 22.59 -1.91
C VAL A 230 0.79 24.04 -1.51
N VAL A 231 0.65 24.95 -2.49
CA VAL A 231 0.43 26.38 -2.23
C VAL A 231 -0.87 26.61 -1.46
N THR A 232 -1.98 26.02 -1.92
CA THR A 232 -3.30 26.22 -1.31
C THR A 232 -3.34 25.68 0.12
N SER A 233 -2.78 24.48 0.36
CA SER A 233 -2.76 23.86 1.68
C SER A 233 -1.87 24.63 2.66
N THR A 234 -0.75 25.19 2.19
CA THR A 234 0.13 26.05 3.01
C THR A 234 -0.58 27.34 3.41
N ILE A 235 -1.24 28.01 2.47
CA ILE A 235 -1.94 29.29 2.72
C ILE A 235 -3.13 29.07 3.66
N GLN A 236 -3.97 28.07 3.39
CA GLN A 236 -5.17 27.80 4.19
C GLN A 236 -4.84 27.36 5.62
N SER A 237 -3.69 26.72 5.82
CA SER A 237 -3.27 26.27 7.15
C SER A 237 -2.49 27.33 7.93
N SER A 238 -2.13 28.46 7.31
CA SER A 238 -1.29 29.47 7.94
C SER A 238 -2.08 30.48 8.77
N LEU A 239 -1.47 30.92 9.87
CA LEU A 239 -2.00 32.00 10.71
C LEU A 239 -1.74 33.39 10.13
N LYS A 240 -0.72 33.54 9.27
CA LYS A 240 -0.31 34.80 8.64
C LYS A 240 -0.04 34.62 7.14
N PRO A 241 -1.07 34.31 6.35
CA PRO A 241 -0.90 34.03 4.92
C PRO A 241 -0.31 35.20 4.13
N GLU A 242 -0.46 36.44 4.60
CA GLU A 242 0.12 37.65 4.00
C GLU A 242 1.65 37.73 4.13
N LYS A 243 2.24 36.91 5.00
CA LYS A 243 3.69 36.79 5.20
C LYS A 243 4.34 35.69 4.36
N ILE A 244 3.56 34.97 3.55
CA ILE A 244 4.04 33.85 2.74
C ILE A 244 4.54 34.35 1.37
N VAL A 245 5.75 33.93 1.01
CA VAL A 245 6.31 34.06 -0.33
C VAL A 245 6.60 32.66 -0.86
N PHE A 246 6.01 32.29 -1.99
CA PHE A 246 6.31 31.04 -2.70
C PHE A 246 7.17 31.32 -3.92
N HIS A 247 8.33 30.65 -3.98
CA HIS A 247 9.18 30.58 -5.15
C HIS A 247 8.97 29.23 -5.85
N ILE A 248 8.19 29.25 -6.92
CA ILE A 248 7.86 28.05 -7.70
C ILE A 248 8.82 27.94 -8.87
N ILE A 249 9.64 26.89 -8.86
CA ILE A 249 10.62 26.61 -9.90
C ILE A 249 10.14 25.44 -10.77
N THR A 250 9.98 25.67 -12.06
CA THR A 250 9.52 24.65 -13.01
C THR A 250 10.44 24.54 -14.22
N ASP A 251 10.25 23.50 -15.04
CA ASP A 251 11.06 23.34 -16.24
C ASP A 251 10.63 24.30 -17.36
N LYS A 252 11.41 24.37 -18.45
CA LYS A 252 11.09 25.24 -19.58
C LYS A 252 9.77 24.86 -20.28
N LYS A 253 9.39 23.58 -20.27
CA LYS A 253 8.22 23.08 -21.00
C LYS A 253 6.93 23.39 -20.25
N THR A 254 6.97 23.33 -18.93
CA THR A 254 5.82 23.52 -18.04
C THR A 254 5.64 24.98 -17.62
N TYR A 255 6.68 25.82 -17.74
CA TYR A 255 6.65 27.24 -17.34
C TYR A 255 5.38 27.99 -17.76
N ALA A 256 5.01 27.94 -19.05
CA ALA A 256 3.85 28.66 -19.56
C ALA A 256 2.56 28.24 -18.84
N GLY A 257 2.30 26.93 -18.72
CA GLY A 257 1.13 26.42 -18.02
C GLY A 257 1.13 26.72 -16.51
N MET A 258 2.29 26.58 -15.86
CA MET A 258 2.45 26.88 -14.43
C MET A 258 2.19 28.37 -14.15
N HIS A 259 2.77 29.26 -14.95
CA HIS A 259 2.59 30.70 -14.83
C HIS A 259 1.12 31.08 -15.06
N SER A 260 0.49 30.56 -16.12
CA SER A 260 -0.94 30.78 -16.39
C SER A 260 -1.83 30.37 -15.22
N TRP A 261 -1.54 29.24 -14.57
CA TRP A 261 -2.34 28.77 -13.44
C TRP A 261 -2.38 29.81 -12.33
N PHE A 262 -1.21 30.26 -11.85
CA PHE A 262 -1.13 31.22 -10.74
C PHE A 262 -1.53 32.64 -11.13
N ALA A 263 -1.44 33.00 -12.42
CA ALA A 263 -1.92 34.28 -12.92
C ALA A 263 -3.45 34.34 -13.00
N LEU A 264 -4.09 33.24 -13.43
CA LEU A 264 -5.56 33.12 -13.54
C LEU A 264 -6.23 32.70 -12.23
N ASN A 265 -5.49 32.11 -11.29
CA ASN A 265 -5.97 31.70 -9.97
C ASN A 265 -5.08 32.30 -8.87
N PRO A 266 -5.20 33.62 -8.60
CA PRO A 266 -4.33 34.28 -7.64
C PRO A 266 -4.49 33.71 -6.23
N ALA A 267 -3.38 33.41 -5.56
CA ALA A 267 -3.33 32.86 -4.21
C ALA A 267 -3.21 33.95 -3.13
N SER A 268 -3.99 35.03 -3.26
CA SER A 268 -3.97 36.16 -2.31
C SER A 268 -4.42 35.72 -0.91
N PRO A 269 -3.80 36.20 0.19
CA PRO A 269 -2.83 37.31 0.27
C PRO A 269 -1.35 36.91 0.10
N ALA A 270 -1.03 35.65 -0.20
CA ALA A 270 0.36 35.22 -0.39
C ALA A 270 0.96 35.74 -1.70
N ILE A 271 2.29 35.87 -1.71
CA ILE A 271 3.07 36.34 -2.86
C ILE A 271 3.60 35.11 -3.60
N ILE A 272 3.31 35.01 -4.90
CA ILE A 272 3.76 33.89 -5.73
C ILE A 272 4.71 34.39 -6.82
N GLU A 273 5.90 33.81 -6.88
CA GLU A 273 6.83 33.91 -7.99
C GLU A 273 6.84 32.56 -8.74
N VAL A 274 6.71 32.61 -10.06
CA VAL A 274 6.89 31.44 -10.92
C VAL A 274 8.09 31.68 -11.83
N LYS A 275 9.12 30.84 -11.72
CA LYS A 275 10.30 30.89 -12.57
C LYS A 275 10.56 29.55 -13.24
N GLY A 276 10.87 29.61 -14.52
CA GLY A 276 11.42 28.48 -15.26
C GLY A 276 12.92 28.37 -15.01
N ILE A 277 13.46 27.16 -14.97
CA ILE A 277 14.92 26.90 -14.90
C ILE A 277 15.73 27.70 -15.94
N HIS A 278 15.14 27.96 -17.11
CA HIS A 278 15.76 28.68 -18.22
C HIS A 278 15.85 30.20 -18.02
N GLN A 279 15.23 30.72 -16.95
CA GLN A 279 15.25 32.14 -16.58
C GLN A 279 16.29 32.44 -15.48
N PHE A 280 17.02 31.44 -15.01
CA PHE A 280 18.16 31.63 -14.12
C PHE A 280 19.43 31.69 -14.97
N ASP A 281 19.98 32.89 -15.15
CA ASP A 281 21.15 33.13 -16.01
C ASP A 281 22.38 32.31 -15.59
N TRP A 282 22.49 31.97 -14.31
CA TRP A 282 23.63 31.22 -13.77
C TRP A 282 23.55 29.70 -14.06
N LEU A 283 22.36 29.14 -14.35
CA LEU A 283 22.14 27.70 -14.60
C LEU A 283 22.64 27.29 -15.99
N THR A 284 23.96 27.30 -16.17
CA THR A 284 24.65 26.80 -17.37
C THR A 284 25.16 25.36 -17.16
N ARG A 285 25.44 24.64 -18.25
CA ARG A 285 26.01 23.28 -18.20
C ARG A 285 27.34 23.22 -17.44
N GLU A 286 28.13 24.28 -17.53
CA GLU A 286 29.44 24.40 -16.87
C GLU A 286 29.29 24.48 -15.35
N ASN A 287 28.24 25.17 -14.90
CA ASN A 287 27.96 25.45 -13.50
C ASN A 287 27.16 24.33 -12.81
N VAL A 288 26.49 23.48 -13.59
CA VAL A 288 25.65 22.39 -13.12
C VAL A 288 26.11 21.07 -13.76
N PRO A 289 27.17 20.42 -13.25
CA PRO A 289 27.68 19.16 -13.81
C PRO A 289 26.62 18.06 -13.92
N VAL A 290 25.59 18.13 -13.06
CA VAL A 290 24.44 17.23 -13.13
C VAL A 290 23.69 17.29 -14.47
N LEU A 291 23.59 18.48 -15.08
CA LEU A 291 22.95 18.66 -16.41
C LEU A 291 23.69 17.84 -17.47
N GLU A 292 25.03 17.90 -17.45
CA GLU A 292 25.87 17.14 -18.38
C GLU A 292 25.62 15.64 -18.25
N VAL A 293 25.46 15.16 -17.02
CA VAL A 293 25.26 13.75 -16.69
C VAL A 293 23.91 13.23 -17.18
N VAL A 294 22.84 13.99 -16.94
CA VAL A 294 21.49 13.63 -17.34
C VAL A 294 21.31 13.71 -18.86
N GLU A 295 21.93 14.68 -19.52
CA GLU A 295 21.76 14.92 -20.96
C GLU A 295 22.67 14.05 -21.84
N ASN A 296 23.92 13.78 -21.44
CA ASN A 296 24.93 13.19 -22.34
C ASN A 296 25.14 11.68 -22.17
N HIS A 297 24.72 11.07 -21.07
CA HIS A 297 24.91 9.62 -20.88
C HIS A 297 23.74 8.83 -21.46
N ASN A 298 23.82 8.45 -22.74
CA ASN A 298 22.84 7.58 -23.41
C ASN A 298 22.53 6.31 -22.59
N GLY A 299 23.52 5.70 -21.95
CA GLY A 299 23.32 4.53 -21.08
C GLY A 299 22.49 4.80 -19.82
N ILE A 300 22.53 6.02 -19.27
CA ILE A 300 21.67 6.44 -18.16
C ILE A 300 20.24 6.61 -18.69
N ARG A 301 20.07 7.31 -19.82
CA ARG A 301 18.75 7.51 -20.45
C ARG A 301 18.07 6.18 -20.81
N ASP A 302 18.81 5.24 -21.37
CA ASP A 302 18.32 3.91 -21.73
C ASP A 302 18.00 3.05 -20.49
N TYR A 303 18.73 3.23 -19.38
CA TYR A 303 18.41 2.53 -18.13
C TYR A 303 17.06 2.97 -17.53
N TYR A 304 16.75 4.27 -17.60
CA TYR A 304 15.52 4.86 -17.04
C TYR A 304 14.31 4.82 -17.97
N HIS A 305 14.51 4.99 -19.26
CA HIS A 305 13.44 5.01 -20.25
C HIS A 305 13.32 3.71 -21.05
N GLY A 306 14.28 2.80 -20.92
CA GLY A 306 14.26 1.50 -21.60
C GLY A 306 13.34 0.49 -20.94
N ASN A 307 13.15 -0.65 -21.61
CA ASN A 307 12.28 -1.72 -21.13
C ASN A 307 12.81 -2.30 -19.81
N PRO A 308 12.06 -2.21 -18.69
CA PRO A 308 12.54 -2.69 -17.40
C PRO A 308 12.78 -4.20 -17.35
N VAL A 309 12.21 -4.97 -18.28
CA VAL A 309 12.32 -6.43 -18.36
C VAL A 309 13.50 -6.90 -19.22
N SER A 310 14.16 -5.99 -19.94
CA SER A 310 15.27 -6.36 -20.83
C SER A 310 16.44 -6.91 -20.01
N GLY A 311 16.74 -8.21 -20.17
CA GLY A 311 17.82 -8.91 -19.47
C GLY A 311 17.48 -9.46 -18.08
N THR A 312 16.24 -9.36 -17.60
CA THR A 312 15.84 -9.98 -16.32
C THR A 312 15.26 -11.38 -16.53
N ASN A 313 15.91 -12.40 -15.95
CA ASN A 313 15.32 -13.72 -15.84
C ASN A 313 14.29 -13.73 -14.70
N LEU A 314 13.01 -13.68 -15.06
CA LEU A 314 11.87 -13.63 -14.13
C LEU A 314 11.80 -14.87 -13.23
N SER A 315 12.31 -16.03 -13.68
CA SER A 315 12.29 -17.27 -12.89
C SER A 315 13.29 -17.28 -11.73
N ALA A 316 14.33 -16.44 -11.78
CA ALA A 316 15.39 -16.39 -10.76
C ALA A 316 15.35 -15.12 -9.89
N THR A 317 14.38 -14.23 -10.11
CA THR A 317 14.30 -12.94 -9.41
C THR A 317 13.17 -12.97 -8.39
N THR A 318 13.42 -12.56 -7.14
CA THR A 318 12.34 -12.43 -6.15
C THR A 318 11.44 -11.24 -6.49
N LEU A 319 10.17 -11.28 -6.08
CA LEU A 319 9.24 -10.15 -6.25
C LEU A 319 9.78 -8.84 -5.64
N ARG A 320 10.48 -8.95 -4.51
CA ARG A 320 11.09 -7.82 -3.81
C ARG A 320 12.20 -7.20 -4.65
N ASP A 321 13.12 -8.01 -5.17
CA ASP A 321 14.22 -7.52 -6.00
C ASP A 321 13.72 -6.89 -7.29
N PHE A 322 12.66 -7.46 -7.87
CA PHE A 322 12.00 -6.90 -9.05
C PHE A 322 11.37 -5.54 -8.76
N ALA A 323 10.62 -5.41 -7.66
CA ALA A 323 10.05 -4.13 -7.24
C ALA A 323 11.14 -3.07 -6.99
N SER A 324 12.23 -3.42 -6.32
CA SER A 324 13.37 -2.51 -6.10
C SER A 324 14.04 -2.09 -7.42
N LYS A 325 14.21 -3.01 -8.38
CA LYS A 325 14.73 -2.69 -9.72
C LYS A 325 13.81 -1.72 -10.48
N LEU A 326 12.49 -1.91 -10.40
CA LEU A 326 11.52 -1.00 -11.02
C LEU A 326 11.57 0.39 -10.36
N GLN A 327 11.62 0.45 -9.03
CA GLN A 327 11.70 1.72 -8.31
C GLN A 327 12.96 2.50 -8.72
N ALA A 328 14.12 1.84 -8.79
CA ALA A 328 15.37 2.44 -9.21
C ALA A 328 15.35 3.03 -10.63
N ARG A 329 14.40 2.62 -11.48
CA ARG A 329 14.18 3.14 -12.84
C ARG A 329 13.19 4.29 -12.92
N SER A 330 12.74 4.86 -11.80
CA SER A 330 11.81 5.99 -11.83
C SER A 330 12.42 7.18 -12.61
N PRO A 331 11.72 7.74 -13.62
CA PRO A 331 12.19 8.92 -14.35
C PRO A 331 12.37 10.16 -13.46
N LYS A 332 11.74 10.19 -12.27
CA LYS A 332 11.91 11.28 -11.32
C LYS A 332 13.37 11.45 -10.86
N TYR A 333 14.17 10.39 -10.86
CA TYR A 333 15.56 10.44 -10.38
C TYR A 333 16.53 11.15 -11.34
N ILE A 334 16.11 11.42 -12.58
CA ILE A 334 16.86 12.25 -13.54
C ILE A 334 16.21 13.61 -13.76
N SER A 335 15.11 13.91 -13.06
CA SER A 335 14.49 15.22 -13.17
C SER A 335 15.44 16.28 -12.64
N LEU A 336 15.81 17.22 -13.50
CA LEU A 336 16.65 18.36 -13.13
C LEU A 336 16.05 19.13 -11.94
N LEU A 337 14.73 19.24 -11.86
CA LEU A 337 14.00 19.91 -10.77
C LEU A 337 14.28 19.29 -9.39
N ASN A 338 14.64 18.01 -9.32
CA ASN A 338 15.08 17.40 -8.07
C ASN A 338 16.53 17.75 -7.73
N HIS A 339 17.36 17.91 -8.76
CA HIS A 339 18.78 18.21 -8.59
C HIS A 339 19.07 19.68 -8.30
N ILE A 340 18.19 20.61 -8.68
CA ILE A 340 18.42 22.04 -8.41
C ILE A 340 18.47 22.38 -6.91
N ARG A 341 17.97 21.48 -6.05
CA ARG A 341 17.96 21.64 -4.58
C ARG A 341 19.35 21.88 -4.00
N ILE A 342 20.40 21.33 -4.60
CA ILE A 342 21.77 21.54 -4.10
C ILE A 342 22.27 22.97 -4.33
N TYR A 343 21.59 23.73 -5.20
CA TYR A 343 21.98 25.10 -5.57
C TYR A 343 21.05 26.17 -4.99
N LEU A 344 20.30 25.85 -3.94
CA LEU A 344 19.45 26.84 -3.27
C LEU A 344 20.21 28.12 -2.86
N PRO A 345 21.47 28.05 -2.35
CA PRO A 345 22.24 29.26 -2.05
C PRO A 345 22.49 30.16 -3.26
N GLU A 346 22.73 29.58 -4.44
CA GLU A 346 22.97 30.32 -5.69
C GLU A 346 21.68 30.82 -6.34
N LEU A 347 20.58 30.06 -6.19
CA LEU A 347 19.26 30.46 -6.69
C LEU A 347 18.66 31.61 -5.87
N PHE A 348 18.96 31.67 -4.57
CA PHE A 348 18.43 32.66 -3.63
C PHE A 348 19.54 33.30 -2.78
N PRO A 349 20.45 34.08 -3.41
CA PRO A 349 21.64 34.61 -2.73
C PRO A 349 21.32 35.61 -1.61
N ASN A 350 20.15 36.25 -1.65
CA ASN A 350 19.73 37.28 -0.70
C ASN A 350 18.83 36.74 0.43
N LEU A 351 18.49 35.45 0.41
CA LEU A 351 17.70 34.81 1.47
C LEU A 351 18.62 34.10 2.45
N ASP A 352 18.25 34.13 3.73
CA ASP A 352 18.99 33.53 4.83
C ASP A 352 18.39 32.18 5.23
N LYS A 353 17.07 32.05 5.29
CA LYS A 353 16.38 30.80 5.68
C LYS A 353 15.14 30.57 4.83
N VAL A 354 14.97 29.34 4.34
CA VAL A 354 13.85 28.93 3.47
C VAL A 354 13.31 27.57 3.88
N VAL A 355 12.05 27.28 3.55
CA VAL A 355 11.48 25.93 3.67
C VAL A 355 11.26 25.36 2.27
N PHE A 356 11.91 24.23 1.96
CA PHE A 356 11.71 23.51 0.72
C PHE A 356 10.59 22.47 0.88
N LEU A 357 9.66 22.41 -0.07
CA LEU A 357 8.52 21.49 -0.08
C LEU A 357 8.51 20.67 -1.38
N ASP A 358 8.29 19.37 -1.27
CA ASP A 358 8.01 18.51 -2.44
C ASP A 358 6.57 18.72 -2.96
N ASP A 359 6.31 18.35 -4.20
CA ASP A 359 4.99 18.52 -4.83
C ASP A 359 3.94 17.51 -4.34
N ASP A 360 4.39 16.43 -3.71
CA ASP A 360 3.57 15.36 -3.15
C ASP A 360 3.39 15.51 -1.64
N VAL A 361 3.46 16.73 -1.11
CA VAL A 361 3.10 17.05 0.28
C VAL A 361 1.78 17.80 0.40
N VAL A 362 1.18 17.71 1.59
CA VAL A 362 0.03 18.52 2.01
C VAL A 362 0.31 19.11 3.37
N ILE A 363 0.12 20.42 3.50
CA ILE A 363 0.32 21.16 4.74
C ILE A 363 -1.01 21.22 5.48
N GLN A 364 -1.00 20.83 6.75
CA GLN A 364 -2.21 20.77 7.60
C GLN A 364 -2.14 21.71 8.80
N ARG A 365 -0.97 22.29 9.09
CA ARG A 365 -0.74 23.21 10.20
C ARG A 365 0.14 24.38 9.77
N ASP A 366 0.09 25.45 10.55
CA ASP A 366 0.93 26.63 10.31
C ASP A 366 2.42 26.26 10.44
N LEU A 367 3.19 26.56 9.39
CA LEU A 367 4.62 26.25 9.31
C LEU A 367 5.50 27.42 9.74
N SER A 368 4.93 28.56 10.13
CA SER A 368 5.71 29.72 10.58
C SER A 368 6.68 29.41 11.74
N PRO A 369 6.37 28.51 12.71
CA PRO A 369 7.30 28.18 13.78
C PRO A 369 8.58 27.48 13.30
N LEU A 370 8.62 26.95 12.07
CA LEU A 370 9.86 26.36 11.51
C LEU A 370 10.99 27.39 11.41
N TRP A 371 10.69 28.67 11.22
CA TRP A 371 11.72 29.72 11.17
C TRP A 371 12.36 29.99 12.54
N GLU A 372 11.64 29.70 13.62
CA GLU A 372 12.07 29.90 15.01
C GLU A 372 12.92 28.74 15.54
N ILE A 373 12.96 27.61 14.83
CA ILE A 373 13.83 26.48 15.17
C ILE A 373 15.29 26.92 15.03
N ASP A 374 16.03 26.82 16.14
CA ASP A 374 17.47 26.94 16.15
C ASP A 374 18.09 25.67 15.56
N LEU A 375 18.76 25.82 14.41
CA LEU A 375 19.44 24.71 13.76
C LEU A 375 20.84 24.45 14.33
N GLU A 376 21.24 25.16 15.40
CA GLU A 376 22.51 24.98 16.09
C GLU A 376 23.72 25.11 15.14
N GLY A 377 23.61 26.03 14.16
CA GLY A 377 24.63 26.24 13.12
C GLY A 377 24.64 25.21 11.98
N HIS A 378 23.72 24.24 11.98
CA HIS A 378 23.54 23.29 10.88
C HIS A 378 22.78 23.93 9.71
N VAL A 379 22.95 23.35 8.53
CA VAL A 379 22.39 23.88 7.29
C VAL A 379 20.96 23.38 7.06
N ASN A 380 20.66 22.13 7.40
CA ASN A 380 19.40 21.48 7.07
C ASN A 380 18.64 21.04 8.34
N GLY A 381 17.44 21.55 8.56
CA GLY A 381 16.48 21.00 9.51
C GLY A 381 15.62 19.93 8.84
N ALA A 382 15.74 18.67 9.27
CA ALA A 382 15.05 17.55 8.65
C ALA A 382 14.65 16.45 9.64
N VAL A 383 13.59 15.71 9.32
CA VAL A 383 13.18 14.53 10.10
C VAL A 383 14.11 13.36 9.77
N GLU A 384 14.63 12.73 10.83
CA GLU A 384 15.40 11.49 10.74
C GLU A 384 14.50 10.31 10.36
N THR A 385 15.03 9.42 9.54
CA THR A 385 14.32 8.24 9.05
C THR A 385 14.90 6.95 9.57
N CYS A 386 15.71 6.94 10.64
CA CYS A 386 16.23 5.73 11.27
C CYS A 386 15.58 5.36 12.62
N LYS A 387 14.67 6.20 13.12
CA LYS A 387 14.00 6.07 14.41
C LYS A 387 12.48 5.95 14.18
N GLY A 388 12.03 4.75 13.88
CA GLY A 388 10.60 4.43 13.81
C GLY A 388 10.36 2.94 13.64
N GLU A 389 9.12 2.55 13.89
CA GLU A 389 8.71 1.14 13.92
C GLU A 389 8.45 0.56 12.53
N ASP A 390 8.24 1.42 11.53
CA ASP A 390 7.94 0.97 10.17
C ASP A 390 9.21 0.61 9.38
N ALA A 391 9.20 -0.56 8.74
CA ALA A 391 10.35 -1.07 7.98
C ALA A 391 10.58 -0.35 6.63
N TRP A 392 9.62 0.47 6.19
CA TRP A 392 9.58 1.00 4.83
C TRP A 392 10.17 2.40 4.72
N VAL A 393 10.06 3.21 5.76
CA VAL A 393 10.36 4.64 5.71
C VAL A 393 11.16 5.09 6.91
N MET A 394 10.77 4.75 8.14
CA MET A 394 11.43 5.25 9.36
C MET A 394 12.51 4.32 9.95
N SER A 395 12.91 3.28 9.21
CA SER A 395 14.00 2.36 9.58
C SER A 395 15.24 2.43 8.64
N LYS A 396 15.50 3.59 8.04
CA LYS A 396 16.52 3.82 7.00
C LYS A 396 17.80 4.46 7.55
N ARG A 397 18.91 3.84 7.18
CA ARG A 397 20.29 4.28 7.44
C ARG A 397 21.06 4.34 6.14
N PHE A 398 22.31 4.80 6.17
CA PHE A 398 23.14 4.92 4.97
C PHE A 398 23.27 3.59 4.20
N ARG A 399 23.35 2.45 4.91
CA ARG A 399 23.37 1.10 4.29
C ARG A 399 22.17 0.80 3.39
N ASN A 400 21.05 1.51 3.55
CA ASN A 400 19.86 1.32 2.72
C ASN A 400 19.95 2.07 1.39
N TYR A 401 20.83 3.06 1.28
CA TYR A 401 20.95 3.94 0.10
C TYR A 401 22.28 3.78 -0.64
N LEU A 402 23.33 3.35 0.07
CA LEU A 402 24.70 3.29 -0.43
C LEU A 402 25.21 1.84 -0.45
N ASN A 403 26.03 1.53 -1.44
CA ASN A 403 26.66 0.23 -1.60
C ASN A 403 27.98 0.17 -0.82
N PHE A 404 27.93 -0.36 0.40
CA PHE A 404 29.10 -0.54 1.27
C PHE A 404 30.07 -1.63 0.83
N SER A 405 29.77 -2.39 -0.22
CA SER A 405 30.77 -3.24 -0.87
C SER A 405 31.76 -2.43 -1.72
N HIS A 406 31.44 -1.17 -2.05
CA HIS A 406 32.32 -0.30 -2.81
C HIS A 406 33.44 0.26 -1.91
N PRO A 407 34.74 0.11 -2.25
CA PRO A 407 35.86 0.48 -1.37
C PRO A 407 35.85 1.95 -0.92
N LEU A 408 35.53 2.88 -1.83
CA LEU A 408 35.45 4.32 -1.48
C LEU A 408 34.32 4.63 -0.48
N ILE A 409 33.19 3.94 -0.57
CA ILE A 409 32.06 4.14 0.36
C ILE A 409 32.44 3.58 1.73
N ALA A 410 32.90 2.32 1.80
CA ALA A 410 33.29 1.68 3.05
C ALA A 410 34.42 2.40 3.79
N LYS A 411 35.32 3.06 3.05
CA LYS A 411 36.45 3.80 3.63
C LYS A 411 36.03 5.12 4.28
N HIS A 412 34.99 5.77 3.78
CA HIS A 412 34.66 7.15 4.15
C HIS A 412 33.35 7.31 4.91
N LEU A 413 32.46 6.33 4.85
CA LEU A 413 31.11 6.42 5.40
C LEU A 413 30.83 5.28 6.37
N ASP A 414 29.90 5.51 7.29
CA ASP A 414 29.44 4.51 8.26
C ASP A 414 28.08 3.96 7.81
N PRO A 415 27.91 2.63 7.67
CA PRO A 415 26.62 2.02 7.32
C PRO A 415 25.51 2.30 8.33
N GLU A 416 25.85 2.58 9.59
CA GLU A 416 24.90 2.82 10.67
C GLU A 416 24.49 4.29 10.80
N GLU A 417 25.05 5.18 10.00
CA GLU A 417 24.70 6.59 10.00
C GLU A 417 23.20 6.79 9.66
N CYS A 418 22.52 7.64 10.45
CA CYS A 418 21.09 7.86 10.30
C CYS A 418 20.80 8.60 9.00
N ALA A 419 19.80 8.13 8.24
CA ALA A 419 19.34 8.87 7.08
C ALA A 419 18.28 9.90 7.50
N TRP A 420 18.05 10.89 6.65
CA TRP A 420 17.02 11.92 6.81
C TRP A 420 16.17 11.99 5.55
N ALA A 421 14.99 12.61 5.64
CA ALA A 421 14.05 12.69 4.52
C ALA A 421 14.13 14.01 3.75
N TYR A 422 14.08 13.90 2.43
CA TYR A 422 13.65 15.02 1.60
C TYR A 422 12.12 15.16 1.63
N GLY A 423 11.68 16.40 1.42
CA GLY A 423 10.31 16.75 1.03
C GLY A 423 9.64 17.78 1.92
N MET A 424 10.15 17.97 3.12
CA MET A 424 10.00 19.19 3.89
C MET A 424 11.32 19.40 4.63
N ASN A 425 12.04 20.44 4.27
CA ASN A 425 13.37 20.73 4.79
C ASN A 425 13.50 22.22 5.06
N ILE A 426 14.07 22.56 6.22
CA ILE A 426 14.43 23.93 6.57
C ILE A 426 15.88 24.11 6.13
N PHE A 427 16.17 25.06 5.26
CA PHE A 427 17.54 25.34 4.85
C PHE A 427 17.96 26.73 5.33
N ASP A 428 19.00 26.75 6.16
CA ASP A 428 19.75 27.97 6.47
C ASP A 428 20.78 28.21 5.35
N LEU A 429 20.38 29.02 4.39
CA LEU A 429 21.20 29.39 3.25
C LEU A 429 22.40 30.26 3.68
N HIS A 430 22.28 31.01 4.78
CA HIS A 430 23.38 31.80 5.32
C HIS A 430 24.51 30.90 5.85
N ALA A 431 24.16 29.85 6.59
CA ALA A 431 25.10 28.82 7.03
C ALA A 431 25.62 28.03 5.83
N TRP A 432 24.75 27.63 4.90
CA TRP A 432 25.11 26.82 3.72
C TRP A 432 26.23 27.48 2.90
N ARG A 433 26.14 28.79 2.64
CA ARG A 433 27.15 29.54 1.88
C ARG A 433 28.57 29.46 2.46
N LYS A 434 28.73 29.04 3.72
CA LYS A 434 30.02 28.92 4.43
C LYS A 434 30.55 27.47 4.45
N THR A 435 29.89 26.55 3.76
CA THR A 435 30.23 25.11 3.73
C THR A 435 30.72 24.69 2.35
N ASP A 436 31.25 23.47 2.26
CA ASP A 436 31.65 22.79 1.02
C ASP A 436 30.63 21.71 0.60
N ILE A 437 29.37 21.82 1.05
CA ILE A 437 28.30 20.85 0.76
C ILE A 437 28.13 20.64 -0.75
N ARG A 438 28.11 21.73 -1.54
CA ARG A 438 27.92 21.64 -3.00
C ARG A 438 29.10 20.93 -3.67
N GLU A 439 30.32 21.28 -3.29
CA GLU A 439 31.56 20.70 -3.77
C GLU A 439 31.63 19.20 -3.43
N THR A 440 31.26 18.84 -2.20
CA THR A 440 31.18 17.45 -1.74
C THR A 440 30.13 16.68 -2.52
N TYR A 441 28.94 17.26 -2.74
CA TYR A 441 27.89 16.66 -3.56
C TYR A 441 28.38 16.39 -4.99
N HIS A 442 29.04 17.36 -5.62
CA HIS A 442 29.60 17.22 -6.97
C HIS A 442 30.71 16.16 -7.04
N PHE A 443 31.61 16.15 -6.05
CA PHE A 443 32.69 15.16 -5.97
C PHE A 443 32.12 13.75 -5.95
N TRP A 444 31.22 13.45 -5.02
CA TRP A 444 30.65 12.11 -4.88
C TRP A 444 29.83 11.71 -6.10
N LEU A 445 29.05 12.62 -6.68
CA LEU A 445 28.32 12.34 -7.91
C LEU A 445 29.27 11.96 -9.05
N LYS A 446 30.36 12.71 -9.24
CA LYS A 446 31.38 12.44 -10.25
C LYS A 446 32.09 11.11 -10.02
N GLU A 447 32.42 10.77 -8.78
CA GLU A 447 33.02 9.48 -8.46
C GLU A 447 32.06 8.30 -8.71
N ASN A 448 30.77 8.44 -8.37
CA ASN A 448 29.80 7.41 -8.66
C ASN A 448 29.64 7.19 -10.18
N LEU A 449 29.68 8.26 -10.98
CA LEU A 449 29.64 8.17 -12.44
C LEU A 449 30.87 7.46 -13.03
N LYS A 450 32.08 7.82 -12.57
CA LYS A 450 33.32 7.11 -12.95
C LYS A 450 33.24 5.62 -12.61
N SER A 451 32.54 5.28 -11.54
CA SER A 451 32.32 3.90 -11.10
C SER A 451 31.17 3.18 -11.82
N ASN A 452 30.59 3.77 -12.87
CA ASN A 452 29.40 3.26 -13.58
C ASN A 452 28.19 3.02 -12.64
N MET A 453 27.91 3.97 -11.75
CA MET A 453 26.79 3.95 -10.80
C MET A 453 26.78 2.71 -9.89
N THR A 454 27.96 2.34 -9.37
CA THR A 454 28.12 1.21 -8.46
C THR A 454 28.07 1.59 -6.99
N MET A 455 28.34 2.87 -6.62
CA MET A 455 28.27 3.34 -5.23
C MET A 455 26.84 3.51 -4.74
N TRP A 456 25.97 4.05 -5.60
CA TRP A 456 24.52 3.95 -5.47
C TRP A 456 23.96 3.94 -6.87
N LYS A 457 22.75 3.41 -7.02
CA LYS A 457 22.11 3.43 -8.32
C LYS A 457 21.79 4.85 -8.69
N LEU A 458 20.77 5.48 -8.11
CA LEU A 458 20.21 6.69 -8.68
C LEU A 458 19.44 7.52 -7.63
N GLY A 459 19.15 8.78 -7.96
CA GLY A 459 18.44 9.74 -7.12
C GLY A 459 19.33 10.80 -6.45
N THR A 460 18.69 11.83 -5.91
CA THR A 460 19.33 12.99 -5.26
C THR A 460 19.59 12.77 -3.78
N LEU A 461 18.80 11.92 -3.12
CA LEU A 461 18.96 11.67 -1.68
C LEU A 461 20.30 11.02 -1.34
N PRO A 462 20.78 9.94 -2.00
CA PRO A 462 22.07 9.34 -1.64
C PRO A 462 23.26 10.31 -1.64
N PRO A 463 23.53 11.10 -2.70
CA PRO A 463 24.61 12.09 -2.65
C PRO A 463 24.35 13.22 -1.66
N ALA A 464 23.08 13.59 -1.41
CA ALA A 464 22.75 14.57 -0.37
C ALA A 464 23.01 14.06 1.05
N LEU A 465 22.71 12.79 1.35
CA LEU A 465 23.05 12.19 2.65
C LEU A 465 24.55 12.33 2.94
N ILE A 466 25.38 12.11 1.92
CA ILE A 466 26.83 12.26 2.04
C ILE A 466 27.23 13.73 2.19
N ALA A 467 26.70 14.61 1.33
CA ALA A 467 27.09 16.02 1.30
C ALA A 467 26.68 16.79 2.55
N PHE A 468 25.51 16.47 3.12
CA PHE A 468 25.01 17.12 4.34
C PHE A 468 25.46 16.41 5.62
N LYS A 469 26.36 15.42 5.54
CA LYS A 469 26.89 14.75 6.72
C LYS A 469 27.51 15.78 7.68
N GLY A 470 27.04 15.80 8.93
CA GLY A 470 27.47 16.79 9.93
C GLY A 470 26.85 18.19 9.77
N HIS A 471 25.90 18.36 8.85
CA HIS A 471 25.22 19.64 8.57
C HIS A 471 23.69 19.55 8.68
N VAL A 472 23.18 18.53 9.38
CA VAL A 472 21.74 18.33 9.59
C VAL A 472 21.40 18.46 11.07
N HIS A 473 20.44 19.32 11.39
CA HIS A 473 19.77 19.37 12.67
C HIS A 473 18.46 18.57 12.58
N HIS A 474 18.22 17.71 13.56
CA HIS A 474 17.07 16.81 13.56
C HIS A 474 15.85 17.48 14.16
N ILE A 475 14.77 17.58 13.39
CA ILE A 475 13.51 18.16 13.88
C ILE A 475 12.51 17.06 14.29
N ASP A 476 11.53 17.43 15.11
CA ASP A 476 10.52 16.51 15.63
C ASP A 476 9.75 15.82 14.48
N PRO A 477 9.57 14.47 14.51
CA PRO A 477 8.86 13.73 13.47
C PRO A 477 7.42 14.18 13.20
N SER A 478 6.74 14.84 14.15
CA SER A 478 5.39 15.38 13.95
C SER A 478 5.32 16.48 12.89
N TRP A 479 6.46 17.11 12.56
CA TRP A 479 6.54 18.08 11.49
C TRP A 479 6.38 17.46 10.10
N HIS A 480 6.87 16.24 9.88
CA HIS A 480 6.91 15.61 8.55
C HIS A 480 6.58 14.12 8.62
N LEU A 481 5.30 13.79 8.41
CA LEU A 481 4.86 12.41 8.30
C LEU A 481 5.10 11.88 6.89
N LEU A 482 5.88 10.82 6.81
CA LEU A 482 6.29 10.17 5.57
C LEU A 482 5.51 8.84 5.37
N GLY A 483 5.48 8.37 4.14
CA GLY A 483 5.13 6.99 3.79
C GLY A 483 3.76 6.80 3.16
N LEU A 484 3.00 7.89 2.94
CA LEU A 484 1.63 7.80 2.44
C LEU A 484 1.56 7.28 0.98
N GLY A 485 2.68 7.28 0.24
CA GLY A 485 2.75 6.68 -1.10
C GLY A 485 3.29 5.24 -1.13
N TYR A 486 3.61 4.64 0.03
CA TYR A 486 4.12 3.28 0.19
C TYR A 486 3.20 2.38 1.01
N GLN A 487 2.61 2.90 2.08
CA GLN A 487 1.96 2.11 3.13
C GLN A 487 0.45 2.04 2.94
N ILE A 488 -0.10 0.82 2.88
CA ILE A 488 -1.55 0.58 2.78
C ILE A 488 -2.26 0.84 4.11
N LYS A 489 -1.57 0.66 5.25
CA LYS A 489 -2.14 0.73 6.60
C LYS A 489 -1.54 1.89 7.39
N THR A 490 -1.61 3.09 6.83
CA THR A 490 -1.21 4.30 7.56
C THR A 490 -2.28 4.65 8.60
N SER A 491 -1.85 4.99 9.81
CA SER A 491 -2.74 5.43 10.89
C SER A 491 -3.37 6.78 10.54
N ILE A 492 -4.70 6.84 10.51
CA ILE A 492 -5.44 8.08 10.27
C ILE A 492 -5.18 9.11 11.37
N ASP A 493 -5.08 8.67 12.63
CA ASP A 493 -4.78 9.54 13.76
C ASP A 493 -3.42 10.23 13.60
N ASP A 494 -2.42 9.54 13.05
CA ASP A 494 -1.09 10.11 12.80
C ASP A 494 -1.13 11.10 11.64
N VAL A 495 -1.89 10.77 10.59
CA VAL A 495 -2.14 11.67 9.45
C VAL A 495 -2.78 12.96 9.93
N GLU A 496 -3.81 12.90 10.78
CA GLU A 496 -4.49 14.10 11.28
C GLU A 496 -3.64 14.96 12.22
N LYS A 497 -2.71 14.34 12.95
CA LYS A 497 -1.82 15.05 13.88
C LYS A 497 -0.62 15.70 13.21
N ALA A 498 -0.16 15.17 12.09
CA ALA A 498 1.04 15.65 11.40
C ALA A 498 0.88 17.07 10.82
N ALA A 499 1.92 17.88 10.92
CA ALA A 499 1.93 19.23 10.32
C ALA A 499 2.02 19.17 8.79
N VAL A 500 2.88 18.30 8.26
CA VAL A 500 3.01 18.02 6.83
C VAL A 500 2.90 16.52 6.60
N ILE A 501 2.03 16.12 5.69
CA ILE A 501 1.90 14.71 5.25
C ILE A 501 2.49 14.56 3.85
N HIS A 502 3.27 13.50 3.65
CA HIS A 502 4.06 13.30 2.44
C HIS A 502 3.67 11.98 1.76
N TYR A 503 3.13 12.08 0.55
CA TYR A 503 2.80 10.97 -0.32
C TYR A 503 4.04 10.43 -1.07
N ASN A 504 5.20 10.38 -0.42
CA ASN A 504 6.42 9.83 -1.02
C ASN A 504 6.21 8.35 -1.38
N GLY A 505 6.69 7.97 -2.57
CA GLY A 505 6.44 6.65 -3.17
C GLY A 505 5.62 6.71 -4.44
N GLN A 506 5.03 5.59 -4.83
CA GLN A 506 4.36 5.42 -6.13
C GLN A 506 2.86 5.74 -6.09
N SER A 507 2.21 5.54 -4.94
CA SER A 507 0.77 5.71 -4.78
C SER A 507 0.41 7.17 -4.51
N LYS A 508 0.49 8.02 -5.54
CA LYS A 508 0.13 9.44 -5.46
C LYS A 508 -1.38 9.66 -5.39
N PRO A 509 -1.87 10.69 -4.68
CA PRO A 509 -3.31 10.89 -4.47
C PRO A 509 -4.08 11.25 -5.75
N TRP A 510 -3.41 11.89 -6.71
CA TRP A 510 -3.97 12.21 -8.04
C TRP A 510 -3.91 11.05 -9.05
N LEU A 511 -3.45 9.86 -8.62
CA LEU A 511 -3.41 8.66 -9.45
C LEU A 511 -4.48 7.65 -9.00
N PRO A 512 -5.05 6.85 -9.91
CA PRO A 512 -5.97 5.78 -9.55
C PRO A 512 -5.37 4.74 -8.59
N ILE A 513 -4.04 4.55 -8.63
CA ILE A 513 -3.29 3.64 -7.75
C ILE A 513 -2.98 4.25 -6.35
N GLY A 514 -3.41 5.48 -6.10
CA GLY A 514 -3.33 6.13 -4.79
C GLY A 514 -4.28 5.47 -3.78
N PHE A 515 -3.92 5.49 -2.50
CA PHE A 515 -4.75 4.87 -1.47
C PHE A 515 -6.02 5.69 -1.21
N GLU A 516 -7.18 5.06 -1.39
CA GLU A 516 -8.49 5.72 -1.31
C GLU A 516 -8.72 6.41 0.04
N HIS A 517 -8.36 5.78 1.15
CA HIS A 517 -8.52 6.34 2.49
C HIS A 517 -7.62 7.58 2.77
N LEU A 518 -6.55 7.78 2.01
CA LEU A 518 -5.64 8.94 2.14
C LEU A 518 -5.91 10.04 1.10
N ARG A 519 -6.66 9.74 0.03
CA ARG A 519 -6.97 10.70 -1.04
C ARG A 519 -7.73 11.95 -0.55
N PRO A 520 -8.70 11.87 0.38
CA PRO A 520 -9.45 13.03 0.85
C PRO A 520 -8.57 14.16 1.43
N TYR A 521 -7.46 13.83 2.10
CA TYR A 521 -6.54 14.82 2.67
C TYR A 521 -5.87 15.72 1.62
N TRP A 522 -5.66 15.19 0.41
CA TRP A 522 -5.12 15.93 -0.72
C TRP A 522 -6.23 16.57 -1.56
N ALA A 523 -7.29 15.81 -1.87
CA ALA A 523 -8.37 16.24 -2.76
C ALA A 523 -9.14 17.46 -2.23
N LYS A 524 -9.24 17.66 -0.91
CA LYS A 524 -9.91 18.83 -0.31
C LYS A 524 -9.29 20.17 -0.70
N TYR A 525 -8.04 20.18 -1.17
CA TYR A 525 -7.35 21.39 -1.63
C TYR A 525 -7.40 21.58 -3.15
N VAL A 526 -8.04 20.66 -3.89
CA VAL A 526 -8.29 20.83 -5.32
C VAL A 526 -9.61 21.56 -5.53
N ASN A 527 -9.58 22.69 -6.24
CA ASN A 527 -10.80 23.40 -6.63
C ASN A 527 -11.45 22.71 -7.84
N TYR A 528 -12.27 21.70 -7.60
CA TYR A 528 -13.00 20.96 -8.65
C TYR A 528 -14.05 21.81 -9.39
N SER A 529 -14.47 22.95 -8.83
CA SER A 529 -15.34 23.90 -9.52
C SER A 529 -14.59 24.78 -10.54
N ASN A 530 -13.26 24.78 -10.54
CA ASN A 530 -12.46 25.50 -11.52
C ASN A 530 -12.68 24.93 -12.93
N ASP A 531 -12.85 25.80 -13.92
CA ASP A 531 -13.16 25.40 -15.29
C ASP A 531 -12.09 24.51 -15.93
N PHE A 532 -10.80 24.75 -15.66
CA PHE A 532 -9.73 23.90 -16.19
C PHE A 532 -9.76 22.52 -15.54
N VAL A 533 -9.92 22.45 -14.21
CA VAL A 533 -9.96 21.20 -13.45
C VAL A 533 -11.15 20.34 -13.89
N ARG A 534 -12.35 20.93 -13.92
CA ARG A 534 -13.59 20.26 -14.34
C ARG A 534 -13.51 19.75 -15.77
N ASN A 535 -13.14 20.61 -16.72
CA ASN A 535 -13.16 20.25 -18.14
C ASN A 535 -12.04 19.27 -18.52
N CYS A 536 -10.96 19.20 -17.75
CA CYS A 536 -9.92 18.20 -17.92
C CYS A 536 -10.19 16.90 -17.16
N HIS A 537 -11.35 16.76 -16.50
CA HIS A 537 -11.74 15.53 -15.79
C HIS A 537 -10.65 15.06 -14.82
N ILE A 538 -10.13 15.99 -14.01
CA ILE A 538 -9.21 15.64 -12.93
C ILE A 538 -9.91 14.66 -11.99
N LEU A 539 -9.18 13.64 -11.54
CA LEU A 539 -9.72 12.58 -10.68
C LEU A 539 -10.38 13.19 -9.44
N GLU A 540 -11.69 13.06 -9.35
CA GLU A 540 -12.48 13.37 -8.16
C GLU A 540 -12.39 12.20 -7.16
N PRO A 541 -12.37 12.50 -5.84
CA PRO A 541 -12.19 11.49 -4.80
C PRO A 541 -13.38 10.54 -4.65
#